data_AF-A0AAW1QKC9-F1
#
_entry.id   AF-A0AAW1QKC9-F1
#
_cell.length_a   1.000
_cell.length_b   1.000
_cell.length_c   1.000
_cell.angle_alpha   90.00
_cell.angle_beta   90.00
_cell.angle_gamma   90.00
#
_symmetry.space_group_name_H-M   'P 1'
#
loop_
_entity.id
_entity.type
_entity.pdbx_description
1 polymer ?
#
loop_
_entity_poly.entity_id
_entity_poly.type
_entity_poly.pdbx_seq_one_letter_code
_entity_poly.pdbx_strand_id
1 'polypeptide(L)'
;MPLEDEGFAAAHAFESYANWLIPGRLMLGRYPYIEPSRCGSREQGEQQLRRLLEAGITTFVALQAEVDAQETLRVGGQAGFLPYLPTATLLHAAMGAPPGAEDLEGLRNQYLNSFLPPRRKQKRHAQEQAPARGRLHFARFPIVDLDIPTPELMEGALADLRARLGAGERVYVHCWGGRGRAGTVGACALAALYDLPADEALARVQRAFNTRGDDGRASPETPEQIEFVRQYVAANPP
;
A
#
# COMPACT_ATOMS: atom_id res chain seq x y z
N MET A 1 -19.61 -4.57 6.95
CA MET A 1 -20.56 -4.65 5.82
C MET A 1 -20.75 -6.12 5.45
N PRO A 2 -22.00 -6.60 5.29
CA PRO A 2 -22.28 -7.95 4.84
C PRO A 2 -21.63 -8.25 3.49
N LEU A 3 -21.35 -9.52 3.22
CA LEU A 3 -20.80 -9.93 1.92
C LEU A 3 -21.78 -9.59 0.80
N GLU A 4 -23.08 -9.80 0.98
CA GLU A 4 -24.11 -9.65 -0.06
C GLU A 4 -24.50 -8.20 -0.36
N ASP A 5 -23.96 -7.23 0.37
CA ASP A 5 -24.29 -5.82 0.24
C ASP A 5 -24.02 -5.29 -1.18
N GLU A 6 -25.02 -4.62 -1.78
CA GLU A 6 -24.92 -4.02 -3.12
C GLU A 6 -23.84 -2.93 -3.18
N GLY A 7 -23.61 -2.21 -2.07
CA GLY A 7 -22.57 -1.21 -1.94
C GLY A 7 -21.16 -1.78 -1.77
N PHE A 8 -21.01 -3.11 -1.63
CA PHE A 8 -19.72 -3.75 -1.40
C PHE A 8 -18.70 -3.40 -2.48
N ALA A 9 -19.08 -3.60 -3.74
CA ALA A 9 -18.18 -3.40 -4.86
C ALA A 9 -17.69 -1.95 -4.93
N ALA A 10 -18.60 -0.99 -4.76
CA ALA A 10 -18.26 0.44 -4.78
C ALA A 10 -17.30 0.84 -3.65
N ALA A 11 -17.49 0.29 -2.44
CA ALA A 11 -16.62 0.58 -1.30
C ALA A 11 -15.23 -0.07 -1.39
N HIS A 12 -15.11 -1.19 -2.12
CA HIS A 12 -13.86 -1.95 -2.25
C HIS A 12 -13.08 -1.64 -3.52
N ALA A 13 -13.74 -1.12 -4.55
CA ALA A 13 -13.11 -0.71 -5.80
C ALA A 13 -12.10 0.43 -5.58
N PHE A 14 -11.03 0.40 -6.35
CA PHE A 14 -10.06 1.49 -6.42
C PHE A 14 -9.51 1.64 -7.84
N GLU A 15 -8.62 0.74 -8.26
CA GLU A 15 -7.99 0.76 -9.59
C GLU A 15 -7.75 -0.69 -10.06
N SER A 16 -7.40 -0.90 -11.33
CA SER A 16 -7.16 -2.27 -11.85
C SER A 16 -6.01 -3.02 -11.17
N TYR A 17 -5.09 -2.30 -10.52
CA TYR A 17 -3.91 -2.86 -9.85
C TYR A 17 -4.08 -3.03 -8.33
N ALA A 18 -5.16 -2.53 -7.72
CA ALA A 18 -5.35 -2.55 -6.29
C ALA A 18 -6.82 -2.37 -5.88
N ASN A 19 -7.19 -2.90 -4.72
CA ASN A 19 -8.53 -2.74 -4.15
C ASN A 19 -8.42 -2.50 -2.64
N TRP A 20 -9.42 -1.84 -2.06
CA TRP A 20 -9.59 -1.85 -0.62
C TRP A 20 -10.02 -3.24 -0.17
N LEU A 21 -9.42 -3.73 0.91
CA LEU A 21 -9.92 -4.87 1.67
C LEU A 21 -10.72 -4.40 2.88
N ILE A 22 -10.24 -3.33 3.53
CA ILE A 22 -10.96 -2.60 4.56
C ILE A 22 -11.05 -1.15 4.04
N PRO A 23 -12.23 -0.69 3.59
CA PRO A 23 -12.37 0.64 2.98
C PRO A 23 -11.76 1.75 3.83
N GLY A 24 -10.87 2.53 3.21
CA GLY A 24 -10.18 3.65 3.85
C GLY A 24 -9.07 3.26 4.85
N ARG A 25 -8.75 1.97 5.04
CA ARG A 25 -7.76 1.52 6.03
C ARG A 25 -6.71 0.54 5.49
N LEU A 26 -7.13 -0.49 4.75
CA LEU A 26 -6.23 -1.54 4.27
C LEU A 26 -6.52 -1.84 2.80
N MET A 27 -5.51 -1.67 1.95
CA MET A 27 -5.53 -2.06 0.54
C MET A 27 -4.63 -3.27 0.28
N LEU A 28 -5.03 -4.07 -0.70
CA LEU A 28 -4.19 -5.09 -1.33
C LEU A 28 -3.92 -4.68 -2.78
N GLY A 29 -2.70 -4.90 -3.27
CA GLY A 29 -2.42 -4.57 -4.67
C GLY A 29 -1.08 -5.05 -5.20
N ARG A 30 -0.86 -4.73 -6.47
CA ARG A 30 0.37 -5.03 -7.22
C ARG A 30 1.54 -4.20 -6.70
N TYR A 31 2.74 -4.53 -7.16
CA TYR A 31 3.90 -3.69 -6.92
C TYR A 31 3.59 -2.25 -7.38
N PRO A 32 3.74 -1.23 -6.52
CA PRO A 32 3.12 0.08 -6.74
C PRO A 32 3.91 0.97 -7.71
N TYR A 33 4.83 0.39 -8.49
CA TYR A 33 5.74 1.12 -9.37
C TYR A 33 6.20 0.20 -10.51
N ILE A 34 7.31 0.54 -11.18
CA ILE A 34 7.81 -0.25 -12.31
C ILE A 34 8.06 -1.70 -11.89
N GLU A 35 7.42 -2.59 -12.64
CA GLU A 35 7.49 -4.05 -12.48
C GLU A 35 7.39 -4.74 -13.86
N PRO A 36 7.87 -5.99 -14.00
CA PRO A 36 8.11 -6.60 -15.31
C PRO A 36 6.86 -6.90 -16.18
N SER A 37 5.67 -6.94 -15.60
CA SER A 37 4.45 -7.46 -16.26
C SER A 37 3.51 -6.37 -16.78
N ARG A 38 3.10 -5.41 -15.96
CA ARG A 38 2.00 -4.47 -16.28
C ARG A 38 2.35 -2.99 -16.07
N CYS A 39 3.41 -2.66 -15.34
CA CYS A 39 3.88 -1.29 -15.16
C CYS A 39 5.27 -1.10 -15.77
N GLY A 40 5.32 -0.84 -17.08
CA GLY A 40 6.57 -0.78 -17.84
C GLY A 40 7.24 0.60 -17.90
N SER A 41 6.56 1.67 -17.48
CA SER A 41 7.07 3.04 -17.60
C SER A 41 7.06 3.80 -16.27
N ARG A 42 7.97 4.77 -16.15
CA ARG A 42 8.07 5.64 -14.96
C ARG A 42 6.82 6.48 -14.78
N GLU A 43 6.30 7.01 -15.88
CA GLU A 43 5.07 7.81 -15.88
C GLU A 43 3.90 7.01 -15.30
N GLN A 44 3.71 5.77 -15.76
CA GLN A 44 2.66 4.90 -15.24
C GLN A 44 2.86 4.59 -13.76
N GLY A 45 4.10 4.28 -13.34
CA GLY A 45 4.41 4.01 -11.93
C GLY A 45 4.21 5.21 -11.03
N GLU A 46 4.60 6.41 -11.48
CA GLU A 46 4.39 7.66 -10.75
C GLU A 46 2.89 7.98 -10.60
N GLN A 47 2.08 7.71 -11.64
CA GLN A 47 0.63 7.85 -11.56
C GLN A 47 0.02 6.88 -10.55
N GLN A 48 0.46 5.60 -10.53
CA GLN A 48 0.01 4.62 -9.54
C GLN A 48 0.33 5.05 -8.11
N LEU A 49 1.59 5.46 -7.85
CA LEU A 49 1.99 5.98 -6.55
C LEU A 49 1.18 7.21 -6.15
N ARG A 50 1.00 8.17 -7.06
CA ARG A 50 0.22 9.37 -6.79
C ARG A 50 -1.21 9.02 -6.38
N ARG A 51 -1.88 8.12 -7.11
CA ARG A 51 -3.24 7.66 -6.78
C ARG A 51 -3.32 7.01 -5.40
N LEU A 52 -2.38 6.13 -5.05
CA LEU A 52 -2.33 5.51 -3.72
C LEU A 52 -2.16 6.56 -2.61
N LEU A 53 -1.29 7.55 -2.84
CA LEU A 53 -1.05 8.62 -1.87
C LEU A 53 -2.23 9.61 -1.78
N GLU A 54 -2.93 9.89 -2.89
CA GLU A 54 -4.18 10.67 -2.93
C GLU A 54 -5.30 9.96 -2.17
N ALA A 55 -5.37 8.62 -2.25
CA ALA A 55 -6.24 7.79 -1.41
C ALA A 55 -5.83 7.79 0.07
N GLY A 56 -4.68 8.40 0.39
CA GLY A 56 -4.21 8.64 1.74
C GLY A 56 -3.33 7.54 2.32
N ILE A 57 -2.89 6.57 1.51
CA ILE A 57 -1.93 5.55 1.95
C ILE A 57 -0.72 6.21 2.61
N THR A 58 -0.43 5.80 3.84
CA THR A 58 0.72 6.28 4.61
C THR A 58 1.80 5.22 4.72
N THR A 59 1.46 3.95 4.48
CA THR A 59 2.33 2.82 4.81
C THR A 59 2.31 1.77 3.71
N PHE A 60 3.49 1.36 3.25
CA PHE A 60 3.67 0.33 2.23
C PHE A 60 4.29 -0.91 2.86
N VAL A 61 3.63 -2.05 2.69
CA VAL A 61 4.09 -3.35 3.20
C VAL A 61 4.41 -4.25 2.00
N ALA A 62 5.69 -4.57 1.82
CA ALA A 62 6.17 -5.40 0.72
C ALA A 62 6.28 -6.88 1.14
N LEU A 63 5.71 -7.77 0.32
CA LEU A 63 5.75 -9.23 0.56
C LEU A 63 6.75 -9.97 -0.35
N GLN A 64 7.50 -9.27 -1.20
CA GLN A 64 8.37 -9.91 -2.18
C GLN A 64 9.70 -10.35 -1.57
N ALA A 65 9.94 -11.65 -1.52
CA ALA A 65 11.25 -12.20 -1.15
C ALA A 65 12.29 -11.99 -2.25
N GLU A 66 11.85 -11.95 -3.50
CA GLU A 66 12.67 -11.80 -4.71
C GLU A 66 13.21 -10.38 -4.94
N VAL A 67 12.76 -9.42 -4.13
CA VAL A 67 13.20 -8.02 -4.17
C VAL A 67 13.76 -7.63 -2.80
N ASP A 68 14.92 -6.98 -2.80
CA ASP A 68 15.52 -6.40 -1.61
C ASP A 68 14.63 -5.32 -0.98
N ALA A 69 14.95 -4.94 0.26
CA ALA A 69 14.28 -3.84 0.93
C ALA A 69 14.41 -2.53 0.13
N GLN A 70 13.41 -1.67 0.18
CA GLN A 70 13.36 -0.45 -0.65
C GLN A 70 14.51 0.52 -0.32
N GLU A 71 15.03 0.46 0.90
CA GLU A 71 16.16 1.23 1.39
C GLU A 71 17.50 0.77 0.77
N THR A 72 17.60 -0.50 0.41
CA THR A 72 18.82 -1.13 -0.11
C THR A 72 18.74 -1.47 -1.60
N LEU A 73 17.55 -1.45 -2.18
CA LEU A 73 17.32 -1.75 -3.59
C LEU A 73 18.02 -0.71 -4.48
N ARG A 74 18.88 -1.21 -5.38
CA ARG A 74 19.67 -0.35 -6.28
C ARG A 74 18.76 0.44 -7.22
N VAL A 75 19.23 1.59 -7.70
CA VAL A 75 18.49 2.45 -8.64
C VAL A 75 18.11 1.71 -9.94
N GLY A 76 18.96 0.78 -10.40
CA GLY A 76 18.68 -0.08 -11.55
C GLY A 76 17.66 -1.19 -11.28
N GLY A 77 17.20 -1.33 -10.03
CA GLY A 77 16.25 -2.35 -9.60
C GLY A 77 16.85 -3.74 -9.43
N GLN A 78 15.95 -4.71 -9.25
CA GLN A 78 16.23 -6.13 -9.12
C GLN A 78 15.11 -6.90 -9.81
N ALA A 79 15.44 -7.87 -10.66
CA ALA A 79 14.46 -8.68 -11.40
C ALA A 79 13.38 -7.84 -12.14
N GLY A 80 13.75 -6.64 -12.61
CA GLY A 80 12.85 -5.70 -13.31
C GLY A 80 11.90 -4.90 -12.40
N PHE A 81 12.03 -5.01 -11.08
CA PHE A 81 11.37 -4.13 -10.11
C PHE A 81 12.27 -2.93 -9.78
N LEU A 82 11.78 -1.71 -9.95
CA LEU A 82 12.51 -0.51 -9.55
C LEU A 82 12.11 -0.03 -8.15
N PRO A 83 13.03 0.60 -7.38
CA PRO A 83 12.67 1.17 -6.08
C PRO A 83 11.65 2.30 -6.23
N TYR A 84 10.64 2.26 -5.36
CA TYR A 84 9.57 3.26 -5.32
C TYR A 84 9.65 4.20 -4.12
N LEU A 85 10.41 3.86 -3.07
CA LEU A 85 10.54 4.69 -1.87
C LEU A 85 10.96 6.14 -2.17
N PRO A 86 11.98 6.43 -3.00
CA PRO A 86 12.37 7.81 -3.30
C PRO A 86 11.24 8.57 -4.03
N THR A 87 10.64 7.94 -5.04
CA THR A 87 9.56 8.54 -5.82
C THR A 87 8.32 8.79 -4.97
N ALA A 88 7.91 7.80 -4.16
CA ALA A 88 6.78 7.92 -3.25
C ALA A 88 7.00 9.05 -2.23
N THR A 89 8.22 9.15 -1.68
CA THR A 89 8.59 10.22 -0.73
C THR A 89 8.52 11.60 -1.37
N LEU A 90 9.04 11.75 -2.60
CA LEU A 90 8.98 13.01 -3.34
C LEU A 90 7.55 13.41 -3.71
N LEU A 91 6.76 12.46 -4.22
CA LEU A 91 5.35 12.69 -4.54
C LEU A 91 4.56 13.07 -3.29
N HIS A 92 4.79 12.37 -2.18
CA HIS A 92 4.15 12.65 -0.88
C HIS A 92 4.46 14.06 -0.38
N ALA A 93 5.74 14.45 -0.41
CA ALA A 93 6.16 15.80 -0.05
C ALA A 93 5.54 16.87 -0.96
N ALA A 94 5.43 16.59 -2.27
CA ALA A 94 4.87 17.50 -3.24
C ALA A 94 3.35 17.74 -3.10
N MET A 95 2.62 16.82 -2.45
CA MET A 95 1.19 16.99 -2.16
C MET A 95 0.91 17.76 -0.85
N GLY A 96 1.94 18.05 -0.04
CA GLY A 96 1.79 18.93 1.11
C GLY A 96 1.55 20.39 0.68
N ALA A 97 1.16 21.26 1.63
CA ALA A 97 1.26 22.68 1.37
C ALA A 97 2.72 23.03 1.05
N PRO A 98 2.96 23.96 0.10
CA PRO A 98 4.30 24.48 -0.10
C PRO A 98 4.84 25.05 1.23
N PRO A 99 6.17 25.00 1.45
CA PRO A 99 6.78 25.51 2.67
C PRO A 99 6.32 26.94 2.96
N GLY A 100 6.23 27.29 4.24
CA GLY A 100 5.87 28.64 4.65
C GLY A 100 6.86 29.67 4.10
N ALA A 101 6.44 30.94 4.05
CA ALA A 101 7.33 32.02 3.63
C ALA A 101 8.62 32.08 4.49
N GLU A 102 8.52 31.73 5.78
CA GLU A 102 9.65 31.66 6.70
C GLU A 102 10.62 30.53 6.36
N ASP A 103 10.12 29.33 6.05
CA ASP A 103 10.95 28.20 5.61
C ASP A 103 11.69 28.55 4.31
N LEU A 104 10.98 29.13 3.35
CA LEU A 104 11.57 29.56 2.08
C LEU A 104 12.62 30.66 2.28
N GLU A 105 12.38 31.58 3.22
CA GLU A 105 13.33 32.65 3.54
C GLU A 105 14.59 32.10 4.20
N GLY A 106 14.47 31.09 5.07
CA GLY A 106 15.61 30.38 5.66
C GLY A 106 16.46 29.60 4.64
N LEU A 107 15.87 29.18 3.50
CA LEU A 107 16.57 28.52 2.41
C LEU A 107 17.28 29.50 1.44
N ARG A 108 17.03 30.81 1.53
CA ARG A 108 17.61 31.78 0.60
C ARG A 108 19.10 31.95 0.82
N ASN A 109 19.86 31.77 -0.25
CA ASN A 109 21.27 32.11 -0.34
C ASN A 109 21.65 32.41 -1.80
N GLN A 110 22.90 32.84 -2.04
CA GLN A 110 23.37 33.21 -3.37
C GLN A 110 23.20 32.11 -4.44
N TYR A 111 23.15 30.83 -4.06
CA TYR A 111 23.00 29.69 -4.96
C TYR A 111 21.54 29.27 -5.15
N LEU A 112 20.72 29.32 -4.10
CA LEU A 112 19.33 28.84 -4.11
C LEU A 112 18.32 29.91 -4.54
N ASN A 113 18.70 31.19 -4.55
CA ASN A 113 17.82 32.28 -4.90
C ASN A 113 17.18 32.16 -6.29
N SER A 114 17.87 31.54 -7.26
CA SER A 114 17.35 31.32 -8.62
C SER A 114 16.30 30.19 -8.70
N PHE A 115 16.27 29.29 -7.72
CA PHE A 115 15.36 28.14 -7.68
C PHE A 115 14.15 28.37 -6.77
N LEU A 116 14.20 29.38 -5.90
CA LEU A 116 13.12 29.71 -4.99
C LEU A 116 12.14 30.70 -5.63
N PRO A 117 10.84 30.65 -5.29
CA PRO A 117 9.87 31.64 -5.74
C PRO A 117 10.35 33.06 -5.42
N PRO A 118 10.06 34.07 -6.27
CA PRO A 118 10.42 35.45 -5.98
C PRO A 118 9.72 35.96 -4.71
N ARG A 119 10.40 36.81 -3.93
CA ARG A 119 9.81 37.45 -2.74
C ARG A 119 8.56 38.25 -3.15
N ARG A 120 7.36 37.76 -2.82
CA ARG A 120 6.10 38.52 -3.02
C ARG A 120 5.80 39.36 -1.77
N LYS A 121 5.45 40.64 -1.95
CA LYS A 121 4.82 41.45 -0.89
C LYS A 121 3.45 40.83 -0.58
N GLN A 122 3.33 40.17 0.56
CA GLN A 122 2.17 39.36 0.92
C GLN A 122 0.93 40.24 1.15
N LYS A 123 -0.17 40.03 0.41
CA LYS A 123 -1.51 40.34 0.92
C LYS A 123 -1.85 39.26 1.94
N ARG A 124 -2.20 39.64 3.17
CA ARG A 124 -2.64 38.74 4.23
C ARG A 124 -3.96 38.08 3.83
N HIS A 125 -3.90 36.96 3.13
CA HIS A 125 -4.99 35.99 3.14
C HIS A 125 -4.57 34.90 4.12
N ALA A 126 -5.48 34.55 5.04
CA ALA A 126 -5.29 33.46 5.97
C ALA A 126 -4.96 32.20 5.16
N GLN A 127 -3.71 31.79 5.23
CA GLN A 127 -3.24 30.60 4.56
C GLN A 127 -3.72 29.45 5.43
N GLU A 128 -4.81 28.79 5.01
CA GLU A 128 -5.20 27.51 5.61
C GLU A 128 -3.99 26.59 5.51
N GLN A 129 -3.38 26.31 6.66
CA GLN A 129 -2.27 25.38 6.75
C GLN A 129 -2.82 24.03 6.32
N ALA A 130 -2.43 23.55 5.14
CA ALA A 130 -2.73 22.16 4.79
C ALA A 130 -2.12 21.29 5.91
N PRO A 131 -2.87 20.31 6.44
CA PRO A 131 -2.38 19.50 7.54
C PRO A 131 -1.03 18.89 7.16
N ALA A 132 -0.06 19.00 8.06
CA ALA A 132 1.25 18.37 7.89
C ALA A 132 1.04 16.88 7.59
N ARG A 133 1.28 16.47 6.35
CA ARG A 133 1.22 15.05 5.99
C ARG A 133 2.42 14.38 6.68
N GLY A 134 2.15 13.45 7.59
CA GLY A 134 3.17 12.69 8.30
C GLY A 134 4.11 11.94 7.35
N ARG A 135 5.22 11.39 7.85
CA ARG A 135 6.18 10.64 7.04
C ARG A 135 5.54 9.36 6.48
N LEU A 136 6.00 8.90 5.30
CA LEU A 136 5.66 7.56 4.80
C LEU A 136 6.41 6.46 5.56
N HIS A 137 5.73 5.36 5.81
CA HIS A 137 6.30 4.18 6.46
C HIS A 137 6.43 3.02 5.46
N PHE A 138 7.47 2.20 5.65
CA PHE A 138 7.75 1.04 4.81
C PHE A 138 8.07 -0.14 5.72
N ALA A 139 7.49 -1.30 5.41
CA ALA A 139 7.76 -2.56 6.10
C ALA A 139 7.90 -3.69 5.07
N ARG A 140 8.59 -4.77 5.45
CA ARG A 140 8.84 -5.92 4.58
C ARG A 140 8.66 -7.23 5.34
N PHE A 141 7.82 -8.10 4.80
CA PHE A 141 7.58 -9.47 5.28
C PHE A 141 7.74 -10.42 4.10
N PRO A 142 8.98 -10.86 3.80
CA PRO A 142 9.28 -11.53 2.54
C PRO A 142 8.65 -12.93 2.46
N ILE A 143 7.85 -13.16 1.42
CA ILE A 143 7.26 -14.45 1.08
C ILE A 143 7.71 -14.81 -0.34
N VAL A 144 8.23 -16.02 -0.52
CA VAL A 144 8.66 -16.54 -1.82
C VAL A 144 7.47 -16.54 -2.79
N ASP A 145 7.72 -16.23 -4.06
CA ASP A 145 6.64 -16.14 -5.02
C ASP A 145 5.89 -17.48 -5.15
N LEU A 146 4.56 -17.40 -5.25
CA LEU A 146 3.63 -18.54 -5.22
C LEU A 146 3.64 -19.40 -3.94
N ASP A 147 4.42 -19.03 -2.94
CA ASP A 147 4.55 -19.79 -1.68
C ASP A 147 3.64 -19.23 -0.57
N ILE A 148 3.72 -19.87 0.60
CA ILE A 148 3.07 -19.50 1.84
C ILE A 148 4.07 -18.87 2.84
N PRO A 149 3.62 -18.00 3.75
CA PRO A 149 4.45 -17.53 4.84
C PRO A 149 4.69 -18.63 5.88
N THR A 150 5.79 -18.52 6.65
CA THR A 150 5.91 -19.33 7.88
C THR A 150 4.93 -18.79 8.94
N PRO A 151 4.52 -19.61 9.93
CA PRO A 151 3.66 -19.14 11.02
C PRO A 151 4.22 -17.92 11.74
N GLU A 152 5.52 -17.91 12.03
CA GLU A 152 6.19 -16.81 12.74
C GLU A 152 6.20 -15.52 11.91
N LEU A 153 6.41 -15.64 10.59
CA LEU A 153 6.35 -14.51 9.67
C LEU A 153 4.93 -13.96 9.58
N MET A 154 3.91 -14.82 9.54
CA MET A 154 2.51 -14.42 9.53
C MET A 154 2.14 -13.70 10.83
N GLU A 155 2.49 -14.25 12.00
CA GLU A 155 2.24 -13.61 13.29
C GLU A 155 2.90 -12.22 13.38
N GLY A 156 4.16 -12.10 12.97
CA GLY A 156 4.88 -10.84 12.93
C GLY A 156 4.22 -9.81 11.99
N ALA A 157 3.81 -10.24 10.80
CA ALA A 157 3.13 -9.38 9.83
C ALA A 157 1.78 -8.88 10.37
N LEU A 158 0.99 -9.76 11.01
CA LEU A 158 -0.30 -9.38 11.56
C LEU A 158 -0.19 -8.49 12.79
N ALA A 159 0.82 -8.70 13.64
CA ALA A 159 1.10 -7.83 14.77
C ALA A 159 1.44 -6.40 14.30
N ASP A 160 2.32 -6.26 13.29
CA ASP A 160 2.66 -4.97 12.70
C ASP A 160 1.44 -4.30 12.04
N LEU A 161 0.66 -5.05 11.23
CA LEU A 161 -0.56 -4.54 10.63
C LEU A 161 -1.56 -4.03 11.67
N ARG A 162 -1.79 -4.80 12.75
CA ARG A 162 -2.70 -4.40 13.83
C ARG A 162 -2.24 -3.12 14.52
N ALA A 163 -0.94 -3.02 14.82
CA ALA A 163 -0.37 -1.83 15.45
C ALA A 163 -0.53 -0.58 14.58
N ARG A 164 -0.21 -0.68 13.29
CA ARG A 164 -0.31 0.42 12.31
C ARG A 164 -1.75 0.86 12.10
N LEU A 165 -2.65 -0.09 11.88
CA LEU A 165 -4.07 0.20 11.72
C LEU A 165 -4.64 0.84 12.99
N GLY A 166 -4.21 0.39 14.18
CA GLY A 166 -4.56 0.98 15.46
C GLY A 166 -4.03 2.41 15.65
N ALA A 167 -2.86 2.73 15.09
CA ALA A 167 -2.30 4.08 15.04
C ALA A 167 -2.96 5.01 14.00
N GLY A 168 -3.96 4.52 13.26
CA GLY A 168 -4.66 5.29 12.23
C GLY A 168 -3.91 5.35 10.88
N GLU A 169 -2.87 4.54 10.69
CA GLU A 169 -2.20 4.43 9.40
C GLU A 169 -3.14 3.79 8.36
N ARG A 170 -2.96 4.18 7.10
CA ARG A 170 -3.61 3.57 5.94
C ARG A 170 -2.59 2.74 5.19
N VAL A 171 -2.80 1.43 5.19
CA VAL A 171 -1.78 0.45 4.83
C VAL A 171 -2.06 -0.12 3.43
N TYR A 172 -1.03 -0.17 2.60
CA TYR A 172 -1.02 -0.81 1.31
C TYR A 172 -0.11 -2.04 1.36
N VAL A 173 -0.71 -3.23 1.39
CA VAL A 173 0.01 -4.51 1.33
C VAL A 173 0.13 -4.94 -0.12
N HIS A 174 1.34 -5.24 -0.56
CA HIS A 174 1.57 -5.62 -1.95
C HIS A 174 2.54 -6.78 -2.11
N CYS A 175 2.38 -7.44 -3.24
CA CYS A 175 3.36 -8.37 -3.80
C CYS A 175 3.50 -8.06 -5.29
N TRP A 176 3.98 -8.99 -6.11
CA TRP A 176 4.04 -8.73 -7.55
C TRP A 176 2.65 -8.50 -8.18
N GLY A 177 1.77 -9.50 -8.11
CA GLY A 177 0.44 -9.45 -8.70
C GLY A 177 -0.67 -8.88 -7.81
N GLY A 178 -0.38 -8.69 -6.52
CA GLY A 178 -1.38 -8.29 -5.53
C GLY A 178 -2.52 -9.28 -5.38
N ARG A 179 -2.24 -10.57 -5.53
CA ARG A 179 -3.25 -11.63 -5.67
C ARG A 179 -3.00 -12.81 -4.72
N GLY A 180 -1.88 -13.51 -4.89
CA GLY A 180 -1.51 -14.67 -4.05
C GLY A 180 -1.10 -14.24 -2.64
N ARG A 181 0.18 -13.94 -2.44
CA ARG A 181 0.77 -13.51 -1.15
C ARG A 181 -0.04 -12.41 -0.44
N ALA A 182 -0.43 -11.36 -1.17
CA ALA A 182 -1.24 -10.27 -0.62
C ALA A 182 -2.64 -10.74 -0.20
N GLY A 183 -3.27 -11.62 -0.98
CA GLY A 183 -4.55 -12.23 -0.63
C GLY A 183 -4.44 -13.13 0.61
N THR A 184 -3.37 -13.92 0.74
CA THR A 184 -3.10 -14.77 1.91
C THR A 184 -2.97 -13.93 3.18
N VAL A 185 -2.09 -12.93 3.17
CA VAL A 185 -1.91 -12.02 4.32
C VAL A 185 -3.19 -11.24 4.60
N GLY A 186 -3.88 -10.75 3.57
CA GLY A 186 -5.15 -10.05 3.71
C GLY A 186 -6.24 -10.90 4.34
N ALA A 187 -6.38 -12.17 3.95
CA ALA A 187 -7.38 -13.08 4.50
C ALA A 187 -7.10 -13.38 5.98
N CYS A 188 -5.86 -13.70 6.35
CA CYS A 188 -5.48 -13.89 7.75
C CYS A 188 -5.69 -12.61 8.58
N ALA A 189 -5.35 -11.44 8.03
CA ALA A 189 -5.55 -10.16 8.70
C ALA A 189 -7.04 -9.87 8.91
N LEU A 190 -7.88 -10.10 7.91
CA LEU A 190 -9.31 -9.87 8.02
C LEU A 190 -9.96 -10.80 9.05
N ALA A 191 -9.58 -12.09 9.05
CA ALA A 191 -10.02 -13.05 10.05
C ALA A 191 -9.61 -12.61 11.47
N ALA A 192 -8.35 -12.26 11.67
CA ALA A 192 -7.82 -11.90 13.00
C ALA A 192 -8.20 -10.51 13.51
N LEU A 193 -8.73 -9.61 12.66
CA LEU A 193 -9.17 -8.26 13.05
C LEU A 193 -10.67 -8.20 13.34
N TYR A 194 -11.45 -9.12 12.78
CA TYR A 194 -12.91 -9.11 12.83
C TYR A 194 -13.51 -10.42 13.31
N ASP A 195 -12.67 -11.32 13.83
CA ASP A 195 -13.09 -12.60 14.40
C ASP A 195 -13.92 -13.43 13.40
N LEU A 196 -13.47 -13.46 12.14
CA LEU A 196 -14.19 -14.11 11.04
C LEU A 196 -13.71 -15.55 10.78
N PRO A 197 -14.63 -16.46 10.41
CA PRO A 197 -14.26 -17.76 9.88
C PRO A 197 -13.39 -17.63 8.61
N ALA A 198 -12.49 -18.60 8.41
CA ALA A 198 -11.55 -18.61 7.29
C ALA A 198 -12.26 -18.45 5.92
N ASP A 199 -13.32 -19.23 5.68
CA ASP A 199 -14.04 -19.20 4.41
C ASP A 199 -14.74 -17.86 4.17
N GLU A 200 -15.21 -17.17 5.21
CA GLU A 200 -15.77 -15.83 5.07
C GLU A 200 -14.66 -14.81 4.75
N ALA A 201 -13.51 -14.89 5.41
CA ALA A 201 -12.37 -14.01 5.13
C ALA A 201 -11.86 -14.19 3.69
N LEU A 202 -11.73 -15.44 3.24
CA LEU A 202 -11.37 -15.80 1.86
C LEU A 202 -12.40 -15.26 0.86
N ALA A 203 -13.70 -15.43 1.12
CA ALA A 203 -14.76 -14.92 0.25
C ALA A 203 -14.74 -13.39 0.14
N ARG A 204 -14.46 -12.67 1.24
CA ARG A 204 -14.33 -11.21 1.26
C ARG A 204 -13.11 -10.74 0.47
N VAL A 205 -11.96 -11.39 0.63
CA VAL A 205 -10.75 -11.11 -0.16
C VAL A 205 -11.02 -11.33 -1.64
N GLN A 206 -11.62 -12.47 -2.01
CA GLN A 206 -11.97 -12.77 -3.40
C GLN A 206 -12.93 -11.73 -3.99
N ARG A 207 -14.00 -11.37 -3.26
CA ARG A 207 -14.98 -10.38 -3.73
C ARG A 207 -14.35 -9.00 -3.91
N ALA A 208 -13.47 -8.59 -3.00
CA ALA A 208 -12.73 -7.34 -3.12
C ALA A 208 -11.72 -7.37 -4.28
N PHE A 209 -11.02 -8.49 -4.48
CA PHE A 209 -10.13 -8.67 -5.63
C PHE A 209 -10.87 -8.59 -6.97
N ASN A 210 -12.08 -9.15 -7.05
CA ASN A 210 -12.89 -9.13 -8.27
C ASN A 210 -13.26 -7.71 -8.74
N THR A 211 -13.25 -6.69 -7.85
CA THR A 211 -13.52 -5.31 -8.26
C THR A 211 -12.45 -4.73 -9.19
N ARG A 212 -11.31 -5.41 -9.34
CA ARG A 212 -10.21 -5.01 -10.23
C ARG A 212 -10.44 -5.38 -11.69
N GLY A 213 -11.43 -6.23 -11.99
CA GLY A 213 -11.67 -6.73 -13.36
C GLY A 213 -10.62 -7.75 -13.83
N ASP A 214 -10.01 -8.51 -12.91
CA ASP A 214 -8.99 -9.54 -13.21
C ASP A 214 -9.63 -10.91 -13.63
N ASP A 215 -10.85 -10.89 -14.18
CA ASP A 215 -11.70 -11.98 -14.71
C ASP A 215 -11.30 -13.43 -14.37
N GLY A 216 -12.00 -14.03 -13.41
CA GLY A 216 -11.94 -15.46 -13.09
C GLY A 216 -10.71 -15.91 -12.30
N ARG A 217 -9.82 -14.98 -11.91
CA ARG A 217 -8.63 -15.28 -11.12
C ARG A 217 -8.94 -15.37 -9.62
N ALA A 218 -8.32 -16.33 -8.94
CA ALA A 218 -8.45 -16.53 -7.51
C ALA A 218 -7.50 -15.64 -6.69
N SER A 219 -7.96 -15.15 -5.53
CA SER A 219 -7.15 -14.52 -4.48
C SER A 219 -7.60 -15.08 -3.11
N PRO A 220 -6.74 -15.79 -2.35
CA PRO A 220 -5.36 -16.18 -2.68
C PRO A 220 -5.24 -17.05 -3.95
N GLU A 221 -4.03 -17.20 -4.47
CA GLU A 221 -3.79 -17.70 -5.83
C GLU A 221 -3.69 -19.22 -5.90
N THR A 222 -3.07 -19.84 -4.89
CA THR A 222 -2.80 -21.29 -4.88
C THR A 222 -3.67 -22.01 -3.83
N PRO A 223 -3.98 -23.31 -4.04
CA PRO A 223 -4.64 -24.12 -3.03
C PRO A 223 -3.90 -24.13 -1.68
N GLU A 224 -2.57 -24.16 -1.71
CA GLU A 224 -1.71 -24.16 -0.52
C GLU A 224 -1.87 -22.87 0.29
N GLN A 225 -2.01 -21.72 -0.40
CA GLN A 225 -2.29 -20.44 0.25
C GLN A 225 -3.67 -20.39 0.89
N ILE A 226 -4.68 -20.96 0.23
CA ILE A 226 -6.05 -21.04 0.77
C ILE A 226 -6.06 -21.95 2.01
N GLU A 227 -5.40 -23.09 1.92
CA GLU A 227 -5.32 -24.05 3.02
C GLU A 227 -4.53 -23.48 4.21
N PHE A 228 -3.44 -22.75 3.95
CA PHE A 228 -2.72 -22.03 4.99
C PHE A 228 -3.64 -21.08 5.77
N VAL A 229 -4.50 -20.31 5.10
CA VAL A 229 -5.46 -19.41 5.78
C VAL A 229 -6.40 -20.21 6.69
N ARG A 230 -6.93 -21.34 6.21
CA ARG A 230 -7.81 -22.20 7.01
C ARG A 230 -7.11 -22.75 8.25
N GLN A 231 -5.88 -23.25 8.08
CA GLN A 231 -5.07 -23.77 9.19
C GLN A 231 -4.72 -22.68 10.20
N TYR A 232 -4.33 -21.50 9.73
CA TYR A 232 -4.00 -20.36 10.58
C TYR A 232 -5.20 -19.93 11.44
N VAL A 233 -6.39 -19.79 10.84
CA VAL A 233 -7.61 -19.41 11.55
C VAL A 233 -8.10 -20.52 12.49
N ALA A 234 -7.97 -21.79 12.10
CA ALA A 234 -8.32 -22.91 12.98
C ALA A 234 -7.41 -22.97 14.23
N ALA A 235 -6.13 -22.62 14.09
CA ALA A 235 -5.19 -22.52 15.20
C ALA A 235 -5.41 -21.27 16.08
N ASN A 236 -6.10 -20.25 15.56
CA ASN A 236 -6.38 -18.98 16.22
C ASN A 236 -7.86 -18.64 16.11
N PRO A 237 -8.74 -19.41 16.79
CA PRO A 237 -10.17 -19.20 16.68
C PRO A 237 -10.57 -17.82 17.21
N PRO A 238 -11.65 -17.23 16.66
CA PRO A 238 -12.24 -15.98 17.13
C PRO A 238 -12.68 -16.02 18.60
#